data_AF-A0A2V9WSY2-F1
#
_entry.id   AF-A0A2V9WSY2-F1
#
_cell.length_a   1.000
_cell.length_b   1.000
_cell.length_c   1.000
_cell.angle_alpha   90.00
_cell.angle_beta   90.00
_cell.angle_gamma   90.00
#
_symmetry.space_group_name_H-M   'P 1'
#
loop_
_entity.id
_entity.type
_entity.pdbx_description
1 polymer ?
#
loop_
_entity_poly.entity_id
_entity_poly.type
_entity_poly.pdbx_seq_one_letter_code
_entity_poly.pdbx_strand_id
1 'polypeptide(L)'
;MTFSFVSLFCTFASGATPQTFLTLNSQAGDYIGQGITQTFTPTDGTFSVSNSTDTVSIFFNTSSYSQFWYLDFGSPSTLKLGWGEYDGAQRTAFRSPTRPGIDVSGDGRGCNTDSGRFFVSDFGLNTDGTIARLAIDFEQHCEGATPALYGSFRYNSSVAAVPRLTVASNYTLKGNTGTSDAFVTLSLCLPSTIIVQVSYATADGTAVQGTDYVNTTGTVTFQPGITSQTITIPIIGDFLARRNKTFKVKLSAASGAPIGAANASILIRDPNVALTALAMSSQAGDYIGQGLQYLITLSDGTFTPVNSANIVELDINNGDYWTTDFAGPTTARLAPGDYDDAQRYPFQPVGTPGLSVYGAGRGCNTLTGNFDVLRASYNTSNVLQSFSANFEQHCEGAVPGLFGWLRYKTTLQQFSVTDAVISGSSAVFTVTLSPSNATSLSVNFATADGTAVAGTDYVSTSQTVTFAPGITEQTVTVPLLNPGANSKTFYGELSAPTGAAVWIGRGSSTF
;
A
#
# COMPACT_ATOMS: atom_id res chain seq x y z
N MET A 1 -17.22 -29.94 -34.06
CA MET A 1 -17.01 -30.04 -32.60
C MET A 1 -16.59 -28.68 -32.11
N THR A 2 -17.56 -27.88 -31.71
CA THR A 2 -17.40 -26.50 -31.26
C THR A 2 -17.53 -26.51 -29.74
N PHE A 3 -16.44 -26.16 -29.06
CA PHE A 3 -16.41 -26.06 -27.60
C PHE A 3 -17.26 -24.87 -27.14
N SER A 4 -18.30 -25.17 -26.36
CA SER A 4 -19.17 -24.19 -25.72
C SER A 4 -18.45 -23.65 -24.47
N PHE A 5 -18.14 -22.35 -24.46
CA PHE A 5 -17.77 -21.65 -23.24
C PHE A 5 -19.03 -21.46 -22.39
N VAL A 6 -19.13 -22.21 -21.30
CA VAL A 6 -20.11 -21.93 -20.25
C VAL A 6 -19.64 -20.70 -19.50
N SER A 7 -20.14 -19.54 -19.91
CA SER A 7 -20.15 -18.32 -19.11
C SER A 7 -20.95 -18.59 -17.83
N LEU A 8 -20.26 -18.81 -16.72
CA LEU A 8 -20.88 -18.84 -15.40
C LEU A 8 -21.23 -17.40 -15.02
N PHE A 9 -22.38 -16.93 -15.50
CA PHE A 9 -22.96 -15.66 -15.06
C PHE A 9 -23.13 -15.71 -13.54
N CYS A 10 -22.48 -14.80 -12.82
CA CYS A 10 -22.95 -14.43 -11.49
C CYS A 10 -24.40 -13.97 -11.67
N THR A 11 -25.34 -14.76 -11.18
CA THR A 11 -26.74 -14.36 -11.07
C THR A 11 -26.82 -13.21 -10.08
N PHE A 12 -26.85 -11.99 -10.62
CA PHE A 12 -27.30 -10.82 -9.88
C PHE A 12 -28.71 -11.10 -9.38
N ALA A 13 -29.09 -10.54 -8.23
CA ALA A 13 -30.50 -10.38 -7.91
C ALA A 13 -31.11 -9.44 -8.97
N SER A 14 -31.51 -9.99 -10.12
CA SER A 14 -32.27 -9.30 -11.15
C SER A 14 -33.70 -9.15 -10.62
N GLY A 15 -33.91 -8.14 -9.77
CA GLY A 15 -35.21 -7.89 -9.13
C GLY A 15 -35.84 -6.55 -9.48
N ALA A 16 -35.11 -5.60 -10.04
CA ALA A 16 -35.60 -4.24 -10.26
C ALA A 16 -35.55 -3.81 -11.73
N THR A 17 -36.52 -3.01 -12.13
CA THR A 17 -36.45 -2.18 -13.34
C THR A 17 -35.24 -1.25 -13.26
N PRO A 18 -34.53 -0.96 -14.37
CA PRO A 18 -33.40 -0.03 -14.36
C PRO A 18 -33.76 1.32 -13.73
N GLN A 19 -32.87 1.86 -12.89
CA GLN A 19 -33.06 3.11 -12.18
C GLN A 19 -31.89 4.07 -12.40
N THR A 20 -32.18 5.37 -12.25
CA THR A 20 -31.18 6.43 -12.14
C THR A 20 -31.42 7.19 -10.84
N PHE A 21 -30.42 7.29 -9.98
CA PHE A 21 -30.46 8.07 -8.74
C PHE A 21 -29.06 8.28 -8.16
N LEU A 22 -28.96 9.22 -7.22
CA LEU A 22 -27.82 9.41 -6.34
C LEU A 22 -28.30 9.43 -4.89
N THR A 23 -27.78 8.55 -4.05
CA THR A 23 -27.94 8.62 -2.60
C THR A 23 -26.61 8.97 -1.96
N LEU A 24 -26.62 9.95 -1.07
CA LEU A 24 -25.50 10.37 -0.23
C LEU A 24 -25.90 10.13 1.22
N ASN A 25 -25.13 9.32 1.93
CA ASN A 25 -25.33 9.00 3.33
C ASN A 25 -24.08 9.46 4.11
N SER A 26 -24.16 10.69 4.59
CA SER A 26 -23.07 11.34 5.30
C SER A 26 -23.11 11.04 6.79
N GLN A 27 -21.97 10.64 7.35
CA GLN A 27 -21.82 10.49 8.79
C GLN A 27 -21.76 11.84 9.49
N ALA A 28 -22.20 11.89 10.75
CA ALA A 28 -22.05 13.10 11.56
C ALA A 28 -20.57 13.52 11.63
N GLY A 29 -20.29 14.76 11.23
CA GLY A 29 -18.94 15.32 11.18
C GLY A 29 -18.25 15.22 9.82
N ASP A 30 -18.84 14.56 8.81
CA ASP A 30 -18.34 14.62 7.44
C ASP A 30 -18.57 16.02 6.85
N TYR A 31 -17.51 16.59 6.27
CA TYR A 31 -17.50 17.95 5.74
C TYR A 31 -18.38 18.10 4.51
N ILE A 32 -18.45 17.09 3.63
CA ILE A 32 -19.11 17.22 2.34
C ILE A 32 -20.63 17.12 2.50
N GLY A 33 -21.12 16.01 3.05
CA GLY A 33 -22.54 15.75 3.20
C GLY A 33 -23.15 16.21 4.53
N GLN A 34 -22.35 16.77 5.45
CA GLN A 34 -22.79 17.45 6.67
C GLN A 34 -23.63 16.58 7.63
N GLY A 35 -23.42 15.26 7.62
CA GLY A 35 -24.18 14.33 8.47
C GLY A 35 -25.62 14.09 8.02
N ILE A 36 -25.97 14.44 6.78
CA ILE A 36 -27.32 14.31 6.23
C ILE A 36 -27.36 13.17 5.21
N THR A 37 -28.44 12.39 5.25
CA THR A 37 -28.79 11.47 4.15
C THR A 37 -29.70 12.16 3.14
N GLN A 38 -29.31 12.15 1.86
CA GLN A 38 -30.05 12.74 0.76
C GLN A 38 -30.16 11.75 -0.39
N THR A 39 -31.29 11.76 -1.10
CA THR A 39 -31.49 10.96 -2.32
C THR A 39 -32.07 11.85 -3.41
N PHE A 40 -31.45 11.79 -4.58
CA PHE A 40 -31.84 12.53 -5.77
C PHE A 40 -32.23 11.58 -6.88
N THR A 41 -33.29 11.93 -7.59
CA THR A 41 -33.87 11.18 -8.70
C THR A 41 -34.11 12.10 -9.90
N PRO A 42 -34.45 11.57 -11.09
CA PRO A 42 -34.76 12.39 -12.26
C PRO A 42 -35.95 13.35 -12.08
N THR A 43 -36.77 13.20 -11.03
CA THR A 43 -37.82 14.18 -10.71
C THR A 43 -37.28 15.42 -10.00
N ASP A 44 -36.11 15.32 -9.36
CA ASP A 44 -35.50 16.40 -8.58
C ASP A 44 -34.58 17.27 -9.44
N GLY A 45 -34.00 16.70 -10.49
CA GLY A 45 -33.01 17.37 -11.31
C GLY A 45 -32.50 16.55 -12.50
N THR A 46 -31.44 17.04 -13.12
CA THR A 46 -30.81 16.41 -14.29
C THR A 46 -29.54 15.68 -13.88
N PHE A 47 -29.35 14.48 -14.41
CA PHE A 47 -28.08 13.74 -14.33
C PHE A 47 -27.36 13.81 -15.67
N SER A 48 -26.10 14.24 -15.65
CA SER A 48 -25.19 14.18 -16.79
C SER A 48 -24.06 13.20 -16.44
N VAL A 49 -23.81 12.23 -17.31
CA VAL A 49 -22.77 11.21 -17.11
C VAL A 49 -21.86 11.18 -18.32
N SER A 50 -20.56 11.28 -18.09
CA SER A 50 -19.54 11.23 -19.12
C SER A 50 -18.38 10.32 -18.68
N ASN A 51 -17.61 9.85 -19.64
CA ASN A 51 -16.42 9.04 -19.39
C ASN A 51 -15.25 9.46 -20.28
N SER A 52 -14.05 9.26 -19.75
CA SER A 52 -12.80 9.27 -20.48
C SER A 52 -12.28 7.81 -20.60
N THR A 53 -10.98 7.66 -20.88
CA THR A 53 -10.34 6.33 -20.89
C THR A 53 -10.34 5.68 -19.51
N ASP A 54 -10.06 6.47 -18.48
CA ASP A 54 -9.73 6.01 -17.12
C ASP A 54 -10.63 6.61 -16.04
N THR A 55 -11.54 7.51 -16.40
CA THR A 55 -12.36 8.28 -15.45
C THR A 55 -13.83 8.30 -15.89
N VAL A 56 -14.73 8.31 -14.92
CA VAL A 56 -16.14 8.62 -15.09
C VAL A 56 -16.49 9.83 -14.25
N SER A 57 -17.18 10.78 -14.89
CA SER A 57 -17.66 12.02 -14.26
C SER A 57 -19.18 12.03 -14.28
N ILE A 58 -19.77 12.30 -13.12
CA ILE A 58 -21.21 12.41 -12.93
C ILE A 58 -21.49 13.80 -12.39
N PHE A 59 -22.45 14.48 -13.00
CA PHE A 59 -22.96 15.75 -12.53
C PHE A 59 -24.47 15.65 -12.30
N PHE A 60 -24.92 16.09 -11.13
CA PHE A 60 -26.32 16.29 -10.83
C PHE A 60 -26.58 17.76 -10.50
N ASN A 61 -27.70 18.30 -10.97
CA ASN A 61 -28.19 19.61 -10.54
C ASN A 61 -29.72 19.70 -10.54
N THR A 62 -30.27 20.45 -9.59
CA THR A 62 -31.68 20.86 -9.64
C THR A 62 -31.89 21.89 -10.75
N SER A 63 -33.13 22.08 -11.19
CA SER A 63 -33.48 23.05 -12.25
C SER A 63 -33.09 24.49 -11.91
N SER A 64 -33.13 24.85 -10.63
CA SER A 64 -32.70 26.16 -10.10
C SER A 64 -31.22 26.23 -9.74
N TYR A 65 -30.46 25.13 -9.88
CA TYR A 65 -29.09 24.98 -9.37
C TYR A 65 -28.95 25.27 -7.86
N SER A 66 -30.05 25.18 -7.11
CA SER A 66 -30.02 25.31 -5.65
C SER A 66 -29.31 24.14 -4.98
N GLN A 67 -29.23 22.99 -5.66
CA GLN A 67 -28.38 21.88 -5.26
C GLN A 67 -27.65 21.33 -6.48
N PHE A 68 -26.38 20.97 -6.29
CA PHE A 68 -25.56 20.36 -7.32
C PHE A 68 -24.47 19.47 -6.73
N TRP A 69 -24.13 18.41 -7.46
CA TRP A 69 -23.15 17.40 -7.04
C TRP A 69 -22.27 16.99 -8.22
N TYR A 70 -20.97 16.91 -7.98
CA TYR A 70 -19.95 16.38 -8.87
C TYR A 70 -19.38 15.11 -8.25
N LEU A 71 -19.28 14.04 -9.04
CA LEU A 71 -18.66 12.80 -8.63
C LEU A 71 -17.70 12.33 -9.73
N ASP A 72 -16.42 12.26 -9.40
CA ASP A 72 -15.38 11.76 -10.29
C ASP A 72 -14.76 10.48 -9.74
N PHE A 73 -14.80 9.42 -10.54
CA PHE A 73 -14.23 8.11 -10.20
C PHE A 73 -13.21 7.70 -11.25
N GLY A 74 -11.98 7.40 -10.83
CA GLY A 74 -10.89 7.03 -11.72
C GLY A 74 -10.33 5.65 -11.42
N SER A 75 -9.99 4.87 -12.44
CA SER A 75 -9.04 3.76 -12.30
C SER A 75 -7.61 4.31 -12.18
N PRO A 76 -6.63 3.48 -11.78
CA PRO A 76 -5.23 3.75 -12.11
C PRO A 76 -5.11 4.22 -13.56
N SER A 77 -4.41 5.33 -13.83
CA SER A 77 -4.52 6.10 -15.09
C SER A 77 -4.03 5.34 -16.33
N THR A 78 -3.31 4.24 -16.13
CA THR A 78 -2.89 3.32 -17.20
C THR A 78 -3.95 2.27 -17.56
N LEU A 79 -5.03 2.19 -16.78
CA LEU A 79 -6.12 1.22 -16.94
C LEU A 79 -7.40 1.92 -17.39
N LYS A 80 -8.27 1.15 -18.04
CA LYS A 80 -9.65 1.59 -18.28
C LYS A 80 -10.49 1.36 -17.03
N LEU A 81 -11.37 2.30 -16.71
CA LEU A 81 -12.36 2.08 -15.67
C LEU A 81 -13.31 0.96 -16.12
N GLY A 82 -13.64 0.06 -15.19
CA GLY A 82 -14.51 -1.06 -15.45
C GLY A 82 -15.09 -1.63 -14.17
N TRP A 83 -15.69 -2.81 -14.29
CA TRP A 83 -16.22 -3.54 -13.14
C TRP A 83 -15.09 -3.90 -12.17
N GLY A 84 -15.27 -3.65 -10.87
CA GLY A 84 -14.29 -4.01 -9.86
C GLY A 84 -14.29 -3.13 -8.62
N GLU A 85 -13.47 -3.55 -7.65
CA GLU A 85 -13.15 -2.80 -6.44
C GLU A 85 -11.93 -1.91 -6.66
N TYR A 86 -12.04 -0.69 -6.14
CA TYR A 86 -11.01 0.34 -6.22
C TYR A 86 -10.78 0.87 -4.80
N ASP A 87 -9.80 0.30 -4.12
CA ASP A 87 -9.45 0.63 -2.74
C ASP A 87 -8.24 1.58 -2.67
N GLY A 88 -8.15 2.34 -1.58
CA GLY A 88 -7.12 3.35 -1.39
C GLY A 88 -7.12 4.42 -2.47
N ALA A 89 -8.30 4.89 -2.88
CA ALA A 89 -8.45 5.97 -3.84
C ALA A 89 -7.86 7.28 -3.29
N GLN A 90 -7.34 8.09 -4.21
CA GLN A 90 -6.85 9.45 -3.97
C GLN A 90 -7.77 10.43 -4.69
N ARG A 91 -7.62 11.73 -4.44
CA ARG A 91 -8.35 12.75 -5.19
C ARG A 91 -8.16 12.59 -6.71
N THR A 92 -9.25 12.45 -7.46
CA THR A 92 -9.20 11.98 -8.87
C THR A 92 -8.25 12.78 -9.77
N ALA A 93 -8.23 14.11 -9.65
CA ALA A 93 -7.40 14.99 -10.46
C ALA A 93 -5.89 14.92 -10.14
N PHE A 94 -5.52 14.41 -8.96
CA PHE A 94 -4.14 14.38 -8.46
C PHE A 94 -3.67 12.97 -8.09
N ARG A 95 -4.42 11.94 -8.50
CA ARG A 95 -4.09 10.55 -8.20
C ARG A 95 -2.82 10.12 -8.93
N SER A 96 -2.02 9.30 -8.26
CA SER A 96 -0.89 8.64 -8.92
C SER A 96 -1.37 7.63 -9.97
N PRO A 97 -0.57 7.32 -11.01
CA PRO A 97 -0.96 6.41 -12.08
C PRO A 97 -1.33 5.00 -11.64
N THR A 98 -0.87 4.58 -10.46
CA THR A 98 -1.10 3.24 -9.89
C THR A 98 -2.25 3.20 -8.90
N ARG A 99 -2.92 4.33 -8.63
CA ARG A 99 -3.98 4.43 -7.62
C ARG A 99 -5.31 4.87 -8.24
N PRO A 100 -6.44 4.38 -7.72
CA PRO A 100 -7.73 4.87 -8.14
C PRO A 100 -8.00 6.30 -7.69
N GLY A 101 -8.99 6.93 -8.32
CA GLY A 101 -9.44 8.29 -8.08
C GLY A 101 -10.83 8.32 -7.48
N ILE A 102 -11.05 9.15 -6.45
CA ILE A 102 -12.37 9.54 -5.96
C ILE A 102 -12.37 11.05 -5.68
N ASP A 103 -13.37 11.79 -6.16
CA ASP A 103 -13.63 13.19 -5.78
C ASP A 103 -15.14 13.43 -5.87
N VAL A 104 -15.80 13.43 -4.71
CA VAL A 104 -17.21 13.75 -4.55
C VAL A 104 -17.34 15.08 -3.84
N SER A 105 -17.97 16.04 -4.51
CA SER A 105 -18.15 17.42 -4.05
C SER A 105 -19.53 17.93 -4.46
N GLY A 106 -20.02 18.97 -3.77
CA GLY A 106 -21.34 19.50 -4.03
C GLY A 106 -21.72 20.65 -3.11
N ASP A 107 -22.69 21.45 -3.56
CA ASP A 107 -23.22 22.61 -2.82
C ASP A 107 -22.12 23.56 -2.28
N GLY A 108 -21.08 23.76 -3.07
CA GLY A 108 -19.94 24.62 -2.74
C GLY A 108 -18.91 24.02 -1.78
N ARG A 109 -19.00 22.71 -1.47
CA ARG A 109 -18.05 21.97 -0.63
C ARG A 109 -17.29 20.96 -1.47
N GLY A 110 -15.97 20.95 -1.30
CA GLY A 110 -15.07 19.98 -1.90
C GLY A 110 -13.84 19.79 -1.00
N CYS A 111 -13.16 18.68 -1.17
CA CYS A 111 -11.96 18.35 -0.42
C CYS A 111 -10.71 18.83 -1.16
N ASN A 112 -9.67 19.20 -0.41
CA ASN A 112 -8.34 19.37 -0.97
C ASN A 112 -7.64 18.02 -1.09
N THR A 113 -7.84 17.16 -0.09
CA THR A 113 -7.39 15.76 -0.10
C THR A 113 -8.55 14.79 0.14
N ASP A 114 -8.58 13.75 -0.69
CA ASP A 114 -9.56 12.66 -0.59
C ASP A 114 -8.84 11.34 -0.36
N SER A 115 -9.46 10.51 0.48
CA SER A 115 -9.13 9.09 0.61
C SER A 115 -10.40 8.27 0.65
N GLY A 116 -10.33 6.99 0.31
CA GLY A 116 -11.49 6.11 0.39
C GLY A 116 -11.45 4.99 -0.63
N ARG A 117 -12.63 4.52 -1.02
CA ARG A 117 -12.80 3.38 -1.92
C ARG A 117 -14.13 3.45 -2.66
N PHE A 118 -14.20 2.77 -3.80
CA PHE A 118 -15.45 2.59 -4.51
C PHE A 118 -15.52 1.23 -5.20
N PHE A 119 -16.74 0.77 -5.47
CA PHE A 119 -17.02 -0.48 -6.15
C PHE A 119 -17.94 -0.23 -7.35
N VAL A 120 -17.46 -0.62 -8.53
CA VAL A 120 -18.24 -0.57 -9.77
C VAL A 120 -18.91 -1.92 -9.96
N SER A 121 -20.24 -1.94 -9.77
CA SER A 121 -21.06 -3.16 -9.79
C SER A 121 -21.81 -3.38 -11.11
N ASP A 122 -21.91 -2.34 -11.94
CA ASP A 122 -22.42 -2.39 -13.31
C ASP A 122 -21.70 -1.33 -14.14
N PHE A 123 -21.30 -1.70 -15.35
CA PHE A 123 -20.65 -0.80 -16.30
C PHE A 123 -20.96 -1.29 -17.71
N GLY A 124 -21.54 -0.42 -18.53
CA GLY A 124 -21.81 -0.72 -19.93
C GLY A 124 -21.75 0.54 -20.77
N LEU A 125 -21.18 0.42 -21.96
CA LEU A 125 -21.06 1.50 -22.94
C LEU A 125 -22.03 1.27 -24.11
N ASN A 126 -22.53 2.37 -24.67
CA ASN A 126 -23.20 2.39 -25.96
C ASN A 126 -22.17 2.17 -27.09
N THR A 127 -22.65 1.93 -28.31
CA THR A 127 -21.79 1.73 -29.48
C THR A 127 -20.92 2.93 -29.83
N ASP A 128 -21.33 4.13 -29.41
CA ASP A 128 -20.58 5.38 -29.58
C ASP A 128 -19.56 5.65 -28.46
N GLY A 129 -19.44 4.74 -27.48
CA GLY A 129 -18.52 4.85 -26.35
C GLY A 129 -19.06 5.61 -25.14
N THR A 130 -20.27 6.17 -25.20
CA THR A 130 -20.93 6.84 -24.06
C THR A 130 -21.45 5.83 -23.04
N ILE A 131 -21.64 6.23 -21.78
CA ILE A 131 -22.16 5.34 -20.74
C ILE A 131 -23.62 4.98 -21.00
N ALA A 132 -23.90 3.68 -21.17
CA ALA A 132 -25.24 3.12 -21.29
C ALA A 132 -25.85 2.77 -19.92
N ARG A 133 -25.01 2.28 -19.00
CA ARG A 133 -25.38 1.91 -17.64
C ARG A 133 -24.19 1.98 -16.69
N LEU A 134 -24.46 2.34 -15.44
CA LEU A 134 -23.45 2.47 -14.40
C LEU A 134 -24.05 2.21 -13.01
N ALA A 135 -23.30 1.50 -12.16
CA ALA A 135 -23.59 1.41 -10.74
C ALA A 135 -22.30 1.51 -9.92
N ILE A 136 -22.20 2.54 -9.09
CA ILE A 136 -21.06 2.79 -8.21
C ILE A 136 -21.55 2.94 -6.78
N ASP A 137 -20.92 2.24 -5.85
CA ASP A 137 -21.07 2.46 -4.41
C ASP A 137 -19.71 2.90 -3.85
N PHE A 138 -19.67 3.89 -2.97
CA PHE A 138 -18.43 4.52 -2.54
C PHE A 138 -18.43 4.96 -1.08
N GLU A 139 -17.22 5.16 -0.58
CA GLU A 139 -16.88 5.72 0.71
C GLU A 139 -15.74 6.73 0.49
N GLN A 140 -15.95 7.99 0.89
CA GLN A 140 -14.96 9.05 0.82
C GLN A 140 -14.72 9.67 2.18
N HIS A 141 -13.47 10.00 2.47
CA HIS A 141 -13.00 10.74 3.63
C HIS A 141 -12.30 12.01 3.17
N CYS A 142 -12.73 13.14 3.74
CA CYS A 142 -12.20 14.46 3.43
C CYS A 142 -11.08 14.83 4.39
N GLU A 143 -9.94 15.29 3.90
CA GLU A 143 -8.83 15.80 4.74
C GLU A 143 -8.32 14.81 5.81
N GLY A 144 -8.39 13.51 5.52
CA GLY A 144 -7.99 12.44 6.45
C GLY A 144 -8.94 12.24 7.65
N ALA A 145 -10.11 12.88 7.64
CA ALA A 145 -11.08 12.77 8.72
C ALA A 145 -11.73 11.38 8.79
N THR A 146 -12.01 10.89 10.00
CA THR A 146 -12.66 9.59 10.21
C THR A 146 -14.11 9.53 9.71
N PRO A 147 -14.97 10.56 9.89
CA PRO A 147 -16.31 10.54 9.33
C PRO A 147 -16.29 10.45 7.81
N ALA A 148 -17.05 9.52 7.27
CA ALA A 148 -17.13 9.25 5.84
C ALA A 148 -18.41 9.79 5.21
N LEU A 149 -18.31 10.15 3.93
CA LEU A 149 -19.43 10.22 3.00
C LEU A 149 -19.57 8.88 2.29
N TYR A 150 -20.64 8.14 2.60
CA TYR A 150 -21.03 6.98 1.80
C TYR A 150 -21.98 7.42 0.69
N GLY A 151 -21.94 6.73 -0.45
CA GLY A 151 -22.94 6.98 -1.48
C GLY A 151 -23.14 5.85 -2.47
N SER A 152 -24.26 5.95 -3.16
CA SER A 152 -24.69 5.02 -4.20
C SER A 152 -25.20 5.81 -5.39
N PHE A 153 -24.55 5.62 -6.54
CA PHE A 153 -24.99 6.15 -7.81
C PHE A 153 -25.47 5.01 -8.71
N ARG A 154 -26.63 5.20 -9.33
CA ARG A 154 -27.14 4.34 -10.41
C ARG A 154 -27.47 5.21 -11.61
N TYR A 155 -27.10 4.74 -12.79
CA TYR A 155 -27.50 5.31 -14.07
C TYR A 155 -27.99 4.18 -14.96
N ASN A 156 -29.29 4.16 -15.25
CA ASN A 156 -29.94 3.13 -16.05
C ASN A 156 -29.52 1.69 -15.68
N SER A 157 -29.33 1.43 -14.39
CA SER A 157 -28.86 0.13 -13.89
C SER A 157 -29.95 -0.55 -13.08
N SER A 158 -30.09 -1.87 -13.25
CA SER A 158 -30.97 -2.72 -12.45
C SER A 158 -30.29 -3.26 -11.20
N VAL A 159 -29.02 -2.91 -10.97
CA VAL A 159 -28.27 -3.36 -9.80
C VAL A 159 -28.74 -2.60 -8.55
N ALA A 160 -29.31 -3.33 -7.59
CA ALA A 160 -29.78 -2.74 -6.33
C ALA A 160 -28.63 -2.07 -5.55
N ALA A 161 -28.95 -0.95 -4.89
CA ALA A 161 -28.12 -0.30 -3.87
C ALA A 161 -28.30 -0.99 -2.53
N VAL A 162 -27.40 -1.94 -2.27
CA VAL A 162 -27.34 -2.73 -1.05
C VAL A 162 -25.87 -2.86 -0.64
N PRO A 163 -25.56 -3.08 0.65
CA PRO A 163 -24.22 -3.45 1.07
C PRO A 163 -23.70 -4.64 0.26
N ARG A 164 -22.48 -4.57 -0.24
CA ARG A 164 -21.81 -5.67 -0.95
C ARG A 164 -20.46 -5.95 -0.33
N LEU A 165 -20.20 -7.23 -0.11
CA LEU A 165 -18.92 -7.70 0.41
C LEU A 165 -17.87 -7.76 -0.70
N THR A 166 -16.72 -7.17 -0.44
CA THR A 166 -15.55 -7.23 -1.32
C THR A 166 -14.31 -7.62 -0.52
N VAL A 167 -13.27 -8.04 -1.23
CA VAL A 167 -11.97 -8.38 -0.64
C VAL A 167 -10.90 -7.75 -1.52
N ALA A 168 -10.05 -6.92 -0.90
CA ALA A 168 -9.04 -6.17 -1.60
C ALA A 168 -7.80 -7.02 -1.87
N SER A 169 -7.21 -6.82 -3.05
CA SER A 169 -5.87 -7.33 -3.33
C SER A 169 -4.85 -6.55 -2.52
N ASN A 170 -3.80 -7.21 -2.07
CA ASN A 170 -2.73 -6.57 -1.30
C ASN A 170 -1.38 -7.18 -1.67
N TYR A 171 -0.30 -6.60 -1.15
CA TYR A 171 1.00 -7.23 -1.13
C TYR A 171 1.50 -7.35 0.30
N THR A 172 2.40 -8.30 0.49
CA THR A 172 3.09 -8.55 1.74
C THR A 172 4.54 -8.89 1.43
N LEU A 173 5.37 -8.86 2.46
CA LEU A 173 6.77 -9.19 2.36
C LEU A 173 7.00 -10.55 3.03
N LYS A 174 7.75 -11.42 2.35
CA LYS A 174 8.20 -12.68 2.95
C LYS A 174 9.37 -12.40 3.89
N GLY A 175 9.41 -13.12 5.01
CA GLY A 175 10.59 -13.18 5.88
C GLY A 175 11.68 -14.14 5.40
N ASN A 176 12.80 -14.15 6.12
CA ASN A 176 13.90 -15.09 5.87
C ASN A 176 13.76 -16.40 6.66
N THR A 177 12.97 -16.40 7.72
CA THR A 177 12.75 -17.52 8.64
C THR A 177 11.40 -17.32 9.34
N GLY A 178 10.82 -18.37 9.91
CA GLY A 178 9.54 -18.30 10.63
C GLY A 178 8.37 -17.87 9.73
N THR A 179 7.43 -17.10 10.29
CA THR A 179 6.32 -16.51 9.53
C THR A 179 6.31 -14.98 9.63
N SER A 180 5.85 -14.32 8.57
CA SER A 180 5.43 -12.91 8.56
C SER A 180 3.94 -12.81 8.25
N ASP A 181 3.30 -11.66 8.49
CA ASP A 181 1.86 -11.52 8.30
C ASP A 181 1.49 -10.80 6.99
N ALA A 182 0.49 -11.31 6.30
CA ALA A 182 -0.23 -10.60 5.26
C ALA A 182 -1.61 -10.17 5.77
N PHE A 183 -1.85 -8.86 5.79
CA PHE A 183 -3.14 -8.29 6.14
C PHE A 183 -4.00 -8.14 4.90
N VAL A 184 -5.21 -8.69 4.93
CA VAL A 184 -6.16 -8.60 3.80
C VAL A 184 -7.45 -7.96 4.30
N THR A 185 -7.83 -6.85 3.67
CA THR A 185 -9.03 -6.09 4.02
C THR A 185 -10.24 -6.67 3.30
N LEU A 186 -11.29 -6.97 4.08
CA LEU A 186 -12.63 -7.25 3.61
C LEU A 186 -13.50 -6.03 3.89
N SER A 187 -14.35 -5.69 2.94
CA SER A 187 -15.04 -4.40 2.91
C SER A 187 -16.51 -4.58 2.62
N LEU A 188 -17.34 -3.69 3.19
CA LEU A 188 -18.69 -3.43 2.71
C LEU A 188 -18.71 -2.06 2.03
N CYS A 189 -19.14 -2.00 0.77
CA CYS A 189 -19.24 -0.72 0.06
C CYS A 189 -20.26 0.25 0.66
N LEU A 190 -21.18 -0.24 1.49
CA LEU A 190 -22.17 0.54 2.24
C LEU A 190 -22.35 -0.09 3.63
N PRO A 191 -22.64 0.71 4.68
CA PRO A 191 -22.95 0.16 6.00
C PRO A 191 -24.22 -0.69 5.98
N SER A 192 -24.18 -1.83 6.68
CA SER A 192 -25.34 -2.71 6.88
C SER A 192 -26.02 -2.41 8.22
N THR A 193 -27.35 -2.49 8.26
CA THR A 193 -28.15 -2.39 9.50
C THR A 193 -28.31 -3.74 10.22
N ILE A 194 -27.93 -4.83 9.55
CA ILE A 194 -27.93 -6.20 10.09
C ILE A 194 -26.52 -6.77 10.11
N ILE A 195 -26.33 -7.86 10.86
CA ILE A 195 -25.08 -8.62 10.84
C ILE A 195 -24.85 -9.19 9.43
N VAL A 196 -23.62 -9.04 8.95
CA VAL A 196 -23.15 -9.66 7.71
C VAL A 196 -22.07 -10.68 8.05
N GLN A 197 -22.14 -11.88 7.48
CA GLN A 197 -21.10 -12.91 7.64
C GLN A 197 -20.62 -13.41 6.29
N VAL A 198 -19.35 -13.79 6.22
CA VAL A 198 -18.75 -14.37 5.02
C VAL A 198 -17.63 -15.33 5.38
N SER A 199 -17.57 -16.46 4.69
CA SER A 199 -16.45 -17.40 4.81
C SER A 199 -15.34 -17.02 3.84
N TYR A 200 -14.09 -17.17 4.26
CA TYR A 200 -12.93 -16.99 3.39
C TYR A 200 -12.03 -18.22 3.39
N ALA A 201 -11.34 -18.43 2.28
CA ALA A 201 -10.30 -19.44 2.15
C ALA A 201 -9.17 -18.96 1.25
N THR A 202 -7.93 -19.27 1.61
CA THR A 202 -6.79 -19.12 0.72
C THR A 202 -6.79 -20.17 -0.38
N ALA A 203 -6.29 -19.83 -1.56
CA ALA A 203 -6.11 -20.74 -2.67
C ALA A 203 -4.79 -20.45 -3.39
N ASP A 204 -4.10 -21.51 -3.81
CA ASP A 204 -2.80 -21.41 -4.47
C ASP A 204 -2.86 -20.57 -5.75
N GLY A 205 -1.74 -19.93 -6.05
CA GLY A 205 -1.45 -19.28 -7.33
C GLY A 205 -0.08 -19.73 -7.81
N THR A 206 0.87 -18.80 -7.93
CA THR A 206 2.30 -19.15 -8.04
C THR A 206 2.96 -19.36 -6.67
N ALA A 207 2.35 -18.82 -5.62
CA ALA A 207 2.64 -19.20 -4.23
C ALA A 207 1.83 -20.44 -3.86
N VAL A 208 2.48 -21.38 -3.18
CA VAL A 208 1.92 -22.69 -2.80
C VAL A 208 1.84 -22.81 -1.28
N GLN A 209 0.66 -23.17 -0.78
CA GLN A 209 0.42 -23.42 0.65
C GLN A 209 1.42 -24.43 1.23
N GLY A 210 1.83 -24.22 2.48
CA GLY A 210 2.83 -25.03 3.17
C GLY A 210 4.28 -24.78 2.75
N THR A 211 4.51 -23.98 1.68
CA THR A 211 5.86 -23.57 1.27
C THR A 211 6.04 -22.06 1.26
N ASP A 212 5.06 -21.31 0.77
CA ASP A 212 5.13 -19.84 0.67
C ASP A 212 4.17 -19.14 1.65
N TYR A 213 3.06 -19.79 2.03
CA TYR A 213 2.10 -19.28 2.99
C TYR A 213 1.39 -20.43 3.74
N VAL A 214 0.79 -20.13 4.89
CA VAL A 214 0.00 -21.08 5.67
C VAL A 214 -1.45 -21.04 5.18
N ASN A 215 -2.01 -22.20 4.82
CA ASN A 215 -3.41 -22.29 4.43
C ASN A 215 -4.32 -21.75 5.53
N THR A 216 -5.10 -20.73 5.22
CA THR A 216 -5.94 -20.02 6.18
C THR A 216 -7.38 -20.00 5.69
N THR A 217 -8.30 -20.41 6.56
CA THR A 217 -9.74 -20.39 6.31
C THR A 217 -10.47 -19.89 7.55
N GLY A 218 -11.62 -19.24 7.38
CA GLY A 218 -12.42 -18.82 8.52
C GLY A 218 -13.69 -18.09 8.12
N THR A 219 -14.36 -17.49 9.11
CA THR A 219 -15.56 -16.68 8.92
C THR A 219 -15.33 -15.30 9.51
N VAL A 220 -15.62 -14.26 8.73
CA VAL A 220 -15.61 -12.86 9.18
C VAL A 220 -17.04 -12.42 9.45
N THR A 221 -17.24 -11.69 10.55
CA THR A 221 -18.52 -11.09 10.93
C THR A 221 -18.39 -9.58 10.96
N PHE A 222 -19.25 -8.88 10.24
CA PHE A 222 -19.43 -7.43 10.33
C PHE A 222 -20.65 -7.16 11.21
N GLN A 223 -20.43 -6.45 12.32
CA GLN A 223 -21.53 -5.92 13.13
C GLN A 223 -22.24 -4.80 12.37
N PRO A 224 -23.51 -4.48 12.70
CA PRO A 224 -24.21 -3.35 12.09
C PRO A 224 -23.38 -2.07 12.13
N GLY A 225 -23.30 -1.37 10.99
CA GLY A 225 -22.52 -0.15 10.80
C GLY A 225 -21.01 -0.35 10.56
N ILE A 226 -20.44 -1.53 10.80
CA ILE A 226 -19.03 -1.81 10.53
C ILE A 226 -18.86 -2.16 9.04
N THR A 227 -17.94 -1.46 8.37
CA THR A 227 -17.74 -1.58 6.92
C THR A 227 -16.36 -2.13 6.53
N SER A 228 -15.48 -2.39 7.49
CA SER A 228 -14.14 -2.92 7.24
C SER A 228 -13.74 -3.94 8.30
N GLN A 229 -13.13 -5.03 7.86
CA GLN A 229 -12.52 -6.05 8.70
C GLN A 229 -11.20 -6.49 8.06
N THR A 230 -10.22 -6.88 8.87
CA THR A 230 -8.95 -7.40 8.38
C THR A 230 -8.79 -8.85 8.79
N ILE A 231 -8.32 -9.68 7.86
CA ILE A 231 -7.83 -11.04 8.15
C ILE A 231 -6.31 -11.08 8.04
N THR A 232 -5.70 -11.96 8.81
CA THR A 232 -4.26 -12.17 8.81
C THR A 232 -3.95 -13.54 8.23
N ILE A 233 -2.98 -13.59 7.30
CA ILE A 233 -2.54 -14.81 6.63
C ILE A 233 -1.03 -14.95 6.86
N PRO A 234 -0.55 -15.98 7.56
CA PRO A 234 0.88 -16.18 7.77
C PRO A 234 1.59 -16.55 6.46
N ILE A 235 2.70 -15.89 6.21
CA ILE A 235 3.59 -16.04 5.06
C ILE A 235 4.86 -16.73 5.53
N ILE A 236 5.23 -17.82 4.87
CA ILE A 236 6.35 -18.66 5.31
C ILE A 236 7.65 -18.04 4.85
N GLY A 237 8.51 -17.72 5.81
CA GLY A 237 9.84 -17.16 5.59
C GLY A 237 10.88 -18.22 5.26
N ASP A 238 11.75 -17.91 4.30
CA ASP A 238 12.96 -18.67 4.00
C ASP A 238 13.95 -17.82 3.20
N PHE A 239 15.22 -18.24 3.18
CA PHE A 239 16.33 -17.55 2.50
C PHE A 239 16.37 -17.75 0.97
N LEU A 240 15.51 -18.59 0.39
CA LEU A 240 15.58 -18.90 -1.03
C LEU A 240 14.96 -17.77 -1.86
N ALA A 241 15.75 -17.25 -2.79
CA ALA A 241 15.32 -16.30 -3.81
C ALA A 241 14.45 -17.02 -4.87
N ARG A 242 13.14 -16.81 -4.85
CA ARG A 242 12.15 -17.46 -5.73
C ARG A 242 11.29 -16.49 -6.55
N ARG A 243 11.69 -15.22 -6.67
CA ARG A 243 10.91 -14.11 -7.27
C ARG A 243 9.61 -13.86 -6.48
N ASN A 244 8.92 -12.78 -6.83
CA ASN A 244 7.61 -12.51 -6.24
C ASN A 244 6.62 -13.60 -6.66
N LYS A 245 5.77 -14.01 -5.72
CA LYS A 245 4.75 -15.03 -5.93
C LYS A 245 3.38 -14.52 -5.51
N THR A 246 2.32 -15.11 -6.02
CA THR A 246 0.94 -14.70 -5.71
C THR A 246 0.10 -15.88 -5.26
N PHE A 247 -0.74 -15.68 -4.26
CA PHE A 247 -1.86 -16.57 -3.94
C PHE A 247 -3.17 -15.79 -3.95
N LYS A 248 -4.29 -16.46 -3.75
CA LYS A 248 -5.63 -15.84 -3.75
C LYS A 248 -6.32 -15.99 -2.41
N VAL A 249 -7.16 -15.01 -2.08
CA VAL A 249 -8.18 -15.12 -1.03
C VAL A 249 -9.54 -15.16 -1.71
N LYS A 250 -10.37 -16.16 -1.36
CA LYS A 250 -11.69 -16.37 -1.94
C LYS A 250 -12.78 -16.21 -0.88
N LEU A 251 -13.80 -15.42 -1.18
CA LEU A 251 -15.01 -15.30 -0.36
C LEU A 251 -16.08 -16.29 -0.81
N SER A 252 -16.84 -16.82 0.15
CA SER A 252 -17.95 -17.75 -0.08
C SER A 252 -18.96 -17.72 1.07
N ALA A 253 -20.11 -18.38 0.88
CA ALA A 253 -21.13 -18.56 1.92
C ALA A 253 -21.52 -17.26 2.65
N ALA A 254 -21.71 -16.17 1.89
CA ALA A 254 -22.10 -14.89 2.47
C ALA A 254 -23.58 -14.88 2.91
N SER A 255 -23.85 -14.22 4.04
CA SER A 255 -25.19 -13.95 4.56
C SER A 255 -25.29 -12.47 4.99
N GLY A 256 -26.49 -11.90 4.89
CA GLY A 256 -26.74 -10.48 5.19
C GLY A 256 -26.38 -9.51 4.07
N ALA A 257 -25.38 -9.81 3.23
CA ALA A 257 -25.03 -9.05 2.04
C ALA A 257 -24.51 -9.97 0.90
N PRO A 258 -24.82 -9.68 -0.38
CA PRO A 258 -24.22 -10.40 -1.50
C PRO A 258 -22.72 -10.09 -1.63
N ILE A 259 -21.97 -11.05 -2.19
CA ILE A 259 -20.57 -10.83 -2.57
C ILE A 259 -20.52 -10.02 -3.87
N GLY A 260 -19.86 -8.86 -3.81
CA GLY A 260 -19.51 -8.04 -4.97
C GLY A 260 -18.24 -8.55 -5.66
N ALA A 261 -17.15 -8.66 -4.91
CA ALA A 261 -15.86 -9.17 -5.39
C ALA A 261 -15.41 -10.37 -4.57
N ALA A 262 -15.42 -11.57 -5.17
CA ALA A 262 -15.17 -12.81 -4.45
C ALA A 262 -13.69 -13.21 -4.38
N ASN A 263 -12.80 -12.53 -5.09
CA ASN A 263 -11.40 -12.94 -5.22
C ASN A 263 -10.46 -11.74 -5.07
N ALA A 264 -9.48 -11.88 -4.19
CA ALA A 264 -8.32 -10.99 -4.09
C ALA A 264 -7.04 -11.74 -4.47
N SER A 265 -6.08 -11.04 -5.07
CA SER A 265 -4.72 -11.56 -5.28
C SER A 265 -3.79 -10.96 -4.24
N ILE A 266 -3.03 -11.80 -3.54
CA ILE A 266 -2.03 -11.38 -2.56
C ILE A 266 -0.64 -11.64 -3.12
N LEU A 267 0.13 -10.58 -3.31
CA LEU A 267 1.51 -10.64 -3.80
C LEU A 267 2.49 -10.78 -2.63
N ILE A 268 3.18 -11.90 -2.55
CA ILE A 268 4.34 -12.09 -1.68
C ILE A 268 5.57 -11.57 -2.41
N ARG A 269 6.13 -10.47 -1.91
CA ARG A 269 7.41 -9.94 -2.41
C ARG A 269 8.56 -10.64 -1.72
N ASP A 270 9.51 -11.08 -2.53
CA ASP A 270 10.68 -11.80 -2.06
C ASP A 270 11.88 -10.85 -1.94
N PRO A 271 12.34 -10.53 -0.71
CA PRO A 271 13.50 -9.66 -0.52
C PRO A 271 14.82 -10.26 -1.01
N ASN A 272 14.90 -11.59 -1.14
CA ASN A 272 16.14 -12.28 -1.50
C ASN A 272 16.40 -12.23 -3.02
N VAL A 273 15.55 -11.53 -3.77
CA VAL A 273 15.69 -11.30 -5.21
C VAL A 273 16.15 -9.87 -5.42
N ALA A 274 17.08 -9.67 -6.36
CA ALA A 274 17.52 -8.33 -6.73
C ALA A 274 16.33 -7.43 -7.08
N LEU A 275 16.15 -6.35 -6.30
CA LEU A 275 15.06 -5.40 -6.45
C LEU A 275 15.51 -4.22 -7.32
N THR A 276 14.61 -3.81 -8.20
CA THR A 276 14.63 -2.50 -8.83
C THR A 276 13.32 -1.78 -8.49
N ALA A 277 13.40 -0.79 -7.62
CA ALA A 277 12.26 -0.02 -7.14
C ALA A 277 12.69 1.30 -6.50
N LEU A 278 11.79 2.27 -6.51
CA LEU A 278 11.85 3.52 -5.73
C LEU A 278 10.66 3.53 -4.77
N ALA A 279 10.91 3.73 -3.48
CA ALA A 279 9.84 4.03 -2.54
C ALA A 279 10.11 5.36 -1.85
N MET A 280 9.02 6.10 -1.60
CA MET A 280 9.09 7.42 -0.99
C MET A 280 7.95 7.58 0.00
N SER A 281 8.25 8.18 1.14
CA SER A 281 7.36 8.53 2.22
C SER A 281 7.45 10.04 2.40
N SER A 282 6.45 10.74 1.91
CA SER A 282 6.36 12.19 2.04
C SER A 282 5.58 12.57 3.28
N GLN A 283 6.11 13.51 4.05
CA GLN A 283 5.38 14.10 5.17
C GLN A 283 4.33 15.10 4.68
N ALA A 284 3.25 15.28 5.44
CA ALA A 284 2.24 16.28 5.10
C ALA A 284 2.88 17.67 4.98
N GLY A 285 2.71 18.32 3.83
CA GLY A 285 3.31 19.62 3.51
C GLY A 285 4.65 19.56 2.76
N ASP A 286 5.23 18.39 2.51
CA ASP A 286 6.37 18.26 1.59
C ASP A 286 5.93 18.54 0.14
N TYR A 287 6.73 19.32 -0.59
CA TYR A 287 6.37 19.82 -1.91
C TYR A 287 6.36 18.71 -2.97
N ILE A 288 7.31 17.77 -2.90
CA ILE A 288 7.51 16.78 -3.95
C ILE A 288 6.49 15.65 -3.86
N GLY A 289 6.47 14.96 -2.71
CA GLY A 289 5.60 13.81 -2.51
C GLY A 289 4.25 14.15 -1.88
N GLN A 290 4.00 15.41 -1.52
CA GLN A 290 2.68 15.92 -1.11
C GLN A 290 2.01 15.18 0.05
N GLY A 291 2.77 14.64 1.00
CA GLY A 291 2.24 13.84 2.10
C GLY A 291 1.85 12.40 1.72
N LEU A 292 2.24 11.94 0.53
CA LEU A 292 1.89 10.63 0.00
C LEU A 292 3.00 9.58 0.19
N GLN A 293 2.59 8.32 0.10
CA GLN A 293 3.46 7.16 0.04
C GLN A 293 3.53 6.64 -1.41
N TYR A 294 4.73 6.40 -1.90
CA TYR A 294 5.00 5.91 -3.24
C TYR A 294 5.77 4.59 -3.16
N LEU A 295 5.40 3.66 -4.04
CA LEU A 295 6.19 2.48 -4.36
C LEU A 295 6.11 2.27 -5.86
N ILE A 296 7.22 2.49 -6.55
CA ILE A 296 7.37 2.31 -8.00
C ILE A 296 8.32 1.14 -8.22
N THR A 297 7.92 0.18 -9.04
CA THR A 297 8.68 -1.04 -9.32
C THR A 297 8.75 -1.30 -10.83
N LEU A 298 9.49 -2.33 -11.25
CA LEU A 298 9.55 -2.74 -12.65
C LEU A 298 8.20 -3.17 -13.26
N SER A 299 7.18 -3.45 -12.45
CA SER A 299 5.83 -3.68 -12.98
C SER A 299 5.09 -2.39 -13.34
N ASP A 300 5.50 -1.28 -12.75
CA ASP A 300 4.85 0.02 -12.90
C ASP A 300 5.51 0.85 -14.00
N GLY A 301 6.80 0.63 -14.26
CA GLY A 301 7.57 1.44 -15.19
C GLY A 301 8.98 0.95 -15.50
N THR A 302 9.73 1.75 -16.25
CA THR A 302 11.14 1.50 -16.57
C THR A 302 12.06 2.26 -15.62
N PHE A 303 13.25 1.69 -15.38
CA PHE A 303 14.32 2.29 -14.57
C PHE A 303 15.61 2.33 -15.41
N THR A 304 16.03 3.53 -15.79
CA THR A 304 17.18 3.75 -16.69
C THR A 304 18.29 4.43 -15.89
N PRO A 305 19.39 3.72 -15.57
CA PRO A 305 20.50 4.36 -14.88
C PRO A 305 21.28 5.24 -15.85
N VAL A 306 21.57 6.46 -15.42
CA VAL A 306 22.54 7.36 -16.02
C VAL A 306 23.60 7.59 -14.96
N ASN A 307 24.86 7.26 -15.25
CA ASN A 307 25.91 7.43 -14.26
C ASN A 307 27.15 8.04 -14.90
N SER A 308 27.65 9.12 -14.30
CA SER A 308 28.96 9.70 -14.61
C SER A 308 29.91 9.39 -13.45
N ALA A 309 31.09 10.02 -13.36
CA ALA A 309 32.10 9.64 -12.37
C ALA A 309 31.50 9.61 -10.95
N ASN A 310 31.07 10.76 -10.43
CA ASN A 310 30.64 10.95 -9.04
C ASN A 310 29.12 10.95 -8.81
N ILE A 311 28.30 10.72 -9.84
CA ILE A 311 26.83 10.69 -9.70
C ILE A 311 26.24 9.38 -10.21
N VAL A 312 25.24 8.90 -9.47
CA VAL A 312 24.26 7.93 -9.93
C VAL A 312 22.91 8.62 -10.04
N GLU A 313 22.43 8.74 -11.27
CA GLU A 313 21.10 9.23 -11.64
C GLU A 313 20.26 8.04 -12.10
N LEU A 314 19.00 7.98 -11.68
CA LEU A 314 18.05 6.99 -12.18
C LEU A 314 16.80 7.69 -12.70
N ASP A 315 16.57 7.56 -14.01
CA ASP A 315 15.33 7.99 -14.66
C ASP A 315 14.28 6.88 -14.56
N ILE A 316 13.11 7.24 -14.07
CA ILE A 316 12.01 6.33 -13.79
C ILE A 316 10.78 6.83 -14.53
N ASN A 317 10.23 5.99 -15.40
CA ASN A 317 9.02 6.32 -16.16
C ASN A 317 7.94 5.27 -15.89
N ASN A 318 6.92 5.66 -15.12
CA ASN A 318 5.77 4.82 -14.76
C ASN A 318 4.43 5.43 -15.22
N GLY A 319 4.47 6.27 -16.27
CA GLY A 319 3.38 7.18 -16.65
C GLY A 319 3.60 8.60 -16.13
N ASP A 320 4.24 8.73 -14.97
CA ASP A 320 4.91 9.95 -14.54
C ASP A 320 6.43 9.83 -14.75
N TYR A 321 7.10 10.96 -14.95
CA TYR A 321 8.56 11.01 -14.97
C TYR A 321 9.08 11.38 -13.59
N TRP A 322 9.95 10.51 -13.06
CA TRP A 322 10.70 10.70 -11.83
C TRP A 322 12.19 10.55 -12.10
N THR A 323 13.01 11.35 -11.43
CA THR A 323 14.47 11.25 -11.46
C THR A 323 15.02 11.34 -10.05
N THR A 324 16.03 10.52 -9.77
CA THR A 324 16.75 10.53 -8.50
C THR A 324 18.24 10.72 -8.75
N ASP A 325 18.81 11.79 -8.20
CA ASP A 325 20.23 12.14 -8.32
C ASP A 325 20.96 11.96 -7.00
N PHE A 326 22.00 11.14 -7.00
CA PHE A 326 22.92 10.97 -5.85
C PHE A 326 24.34 11.27 -6.29
N ALA A 327 24.91 12.38 -5.83
CA ALA A 327 26.23 12.85 -6.24
C ALA A 327 27.19 12.98 -5.05
N GLY A 328 28.38 12.41 -5.18
CA GLY A 328 29.44 12.53 -4.19
C GLY A 328 30.10 13.91 -4.21
N PRO A 329 30.78 14.31 -3.11
CA PRO A 329 31.34 15.66 -2.93
C PRO A 329 32.57 15.94 -3.80
N THR A 330 33.18 14.89 -4.36
CA THR A 330 34.38 14.98 -5.17
C THR A 330 34.09 14.47 -6.58
N THR A 331 35.07 14.57 -7.48
CA THR A 331 34.99 13.93 -8.79
C THR A 331 35.24 12.42 -8.75
N ALA A 332 35.59 11.87 -7.57
CA ALA A 332 35.78 10.44 -7.40
C ALA A 332 34.45 9.71 -7.55
N ARG A 333 34.54 8.43 -7.89
CA ARG A 333 33.35 7.63 -8.12
C ARG A 333 32.51 7.50 -6.85
N LEU A 334 31.19 7.68 -7.00
CA LEU A 334 30.26 7.48 -5.91
C LEU A 334 30.38 6.04 -5.40
N ALA A 335 30.69 5.91 -4.11
CA ALA A 335 30.95 4.66 -3.42
C ALA A 335 30.02 4.53 -2.21
N PRO A 336 29.90 3.34 -1.61
CA PRO A 336 29.16 3.19 -0.36
C PRO A 336 29.67 4.12 0.74
N GLY A 337 28.75 4.68 1.52
CA GLY A 337 29.03 5.63 2.59
C GLY A 337 27.85 6.57 2.83
N ASP A 338 27.98 7.37 3.89
CA ASP A 338 27.00 8.35 4.32
C ASP A 338 27.38 9.73 3.75
N TYR A 339 26.40 10.45 3.23
CA TYR A 339 26.56 11.73 2.56
C TYR A 339 25.64 12.77 3.20
N ASP A 340 26.17 13.39 4.25
CA ASP A 340 25.47 14.41 5.02
C ASP A 340 25.54 15.80 4.35
N ASP A 341 24.61 16.67 4.74
CA ASP A 341 24.54 18.08 4.29
C ASP A 341 24.45 18.20 2.76
N ALA A 342 23.81 17.24 2.10
CA ALA A 342 23.60 17.23 0.68
C ALA A 342 22.75 18.42 0.24
N GLN A 343 23.16 19.07 -0.84
CA GLN A 343 22.45 20.19 -1.45
C GLN A 343 21.92 19.83 -2.84
N ARG A 344 21.07 20.69 -3.40
CA ARG A 344 20.41 20.44 -4.68
C ARG A 344 21.41 20.16 -5.80
N TYR A 345 21.35 18.97 -6.38
CA TYR A 345 22.09 18.65 -7.61
C TYR A 345 21.49 19.37 -8.84
N PRO A 346 22.30 19.86 -9.81
CA PRO A 346 23.76 19.97 -9.86
C PRO A 346 24.31 21.32 -9.33
N PHE A 347 23.58 22.01 -8.44
CA PHE A 347 23.89 23.36 -7.97
C PHE A 347 24.62 23.40 -6.62
N GLN A 348 25.01 22.25 -6.08
CA GLN A 348 25.72 22.15 -4.81
C GLN A 348 27.12 22.78 -4.87
N PRO A 349 27.62 23.36 -3.76
CA PRO A 349 29.00 23.84 -3.68
C PRO A 349 30.04 22.75 -3.95
N VAL A 350 31.22 23.15 -4.43
CA VAL A 350 32.35 22.24 -4.61
C VAL A 350 32.73 21.62 -3.26
N GLY A 351 32.84 20.29 -3.21
CA GLY A 351 33.16 19.58 -1.97
C GLY A 351 31.93 19.17 -1.16
N THR A 352 30.72 19.49 -1.61
CA THR A 352 29.45 19.12 -0.95
C THR A 352 28.73 18.02 -1.74
N PRO A 353 28.13 17.02 -1.09
CA PRO A 353 27.29 16.05 -1.78
C PRO A 353 26.08 16.71 -2.48
N GLY A 354 25.64 16.13 -3.59
CA GLY A 354 24.45 16.55 -4.33
C GLY A 354 23.32 15.54 -4.19
N LEU A 355 22.10 16.01 -3.92
CA LEU A 355 20.88 15.22 -3.88
C LEU A 355 19.78 15.94 -4.67
N SER A 356 18.99 15.20 -5.43
CA SER A 356 17.74 15.72 -6.02
C SER A 356 16.81 14.55 -6.35
N VAL A 357 15.70 14.42 -5.62
CA VAL A 357 14.61 13.51 -5.97
C VAL A 357 13.41 14.34 -6.38
N TYR A 358 13.00 14.19 -7.64
CA TYR A 358 11.96 15.02 -8.24
C TYR A 358 11.17 14.22 -9.27
N GLY A 359 9.97 14.68 -9.59
CA GLY A 359 9.11 13.99 -10.53
C GLY A 359 7.65 14.42 -10.46
N ALA A 360 6.83 13.81 -11.31
CA ALA A 360 5.41 14.15 -11.47
C ALA A 360 5.18 15.68 -11.64
N GLY A 361 6.08 16.34 -12.38
CA GLY A 361 6.03 17.79 -12.64
C GLY A 361 6.51 18.69 -11.49
N ARG A 362 7.10 18.12 -10.43
CA ARG A 362 7.57 18.87 -9.25
C ARG A 362 9.06 18.68 -9.02
N GLY A 363 9.74 19.72 -8.57
CA GLY A 363 11.16 19.69 -8.22
C GLY A 363 11.50 20.85 -7.28
N CYS A 364 12.47 20.64 -6.39
CA CYS A 364 12.90 21.72 -5.50
C CYS A 364 13.67 22.80 -6.28
N ASN A 365 13.58 24.07 -5.85
CA ASN A 365 14.50 25.13 -6.26
C ASN A 365 15.75 25.17 -5.37
N THR A 366 15.57 24.88 -4.08
CA THR A 366 16.66 24.70 -3.10
C THR A 366 16.39 23.43 -2.29
N LEU A 367 17.45 22.72 -1.89
CA LEU A 367 17.35 21.44 -1.21
C LEU A 367 18.40 21.35 -0.11
N THR A 368 18.00 20.84 1.03
CA THR A 368 18.88 20.29 2.07
C THR A 368 18.47 18.84 2.34
N GLY A 369 19.41 17.96 2.59
CA GLY A 369 19.10 16.56 2.85
C GLY A 369 20.33 15.73 3.13
N ASN A 370 20.11 14.43 3.28
CA ASN A 370 21.16 13.44 3.49
C ASN A 370 20.85 12.20 2.65
N PHE A 371 21.87 11.45 2.26
CA PHE A 371 21.66 10.14 1.67
C PHE A 371 22.76 9.15 2.03
N ASP A 372 22.38 7.88 2.15
CA ASP A 372 23.30 6.80 2.48
C ASP A 372 23.41 5.88 1.29
N VAL A 373 24.57 5.80 0.66
CA VAL A 373 24.83 4.82 -0.39
C VAL A 373 25.18 3.50 0.29
N LEU A 374 24.24 2.57 0.27
CA LEU A 374 24.43 1.22 0.80
C LEU A 374 25.22 0.34 -0.16
N ARG A 375 25.08 0.58 -1.48
CA ARG A 375 25.78 -0.17 -2.51
C ARG A 375 25.94 0.66 -3.79
N ALA A 376 27.12 0.60 -4.37
CA ALA A 376 27.37 1.06 -5.74
C ALA A 376 28.36 0.09 -6.40
N SER A 377 27.92 -0.60 -7.47
CA SER A 377 28.74 -1.54 -8.22
C SER A 377 28.83 -1.14 -9.67
N TYR A 378 30.02 -1.22 -10.25
CA TYR A 378 30.30 -0.81 -11.62
C TYR A 378 31.10 -1.90 -12.34
N ASN A 379 30.88 -2.03 -13.65
CA ASN A 379 31.72 -2.90 -14.47
C ASN A 379 33.07 -2.21 -14.79
N THR A 380 33.95 -2.93 -15.49
CA THR A 380 35.28 -2.43 -15.91
C THR A 380 35.22 -1.19 -16.81
N SER A 381 34.09 -0.95 -17.47
CA SER A 381 33.84 0.22 -18.31
C SER A 381 33.14 1.35 -17.55
N ASN A 382 33.10 1.30 -16.21
CA ASN A 382 32.45 2.29 -15.35
C ASN A 382 30.94 2.46 -15.57
N VAL A 383 30.25 1.44 -16.07
CA VAL A 383 28.78 1.43 -16.17
C VAL A 383 28.19 0.82 -14.90
N LEU A 384 27.18 1.48 -14.32
CA LEU A 384 26.48 1.03 -13.12
C LEU A 384 25.84 -0.35 -13.34
N GLN A 385 26.12 -1.29 -12.44
CA GLN A 385 25.56 -2.64 -12.43
C GLN A 385 24.49 -2.81 -11.35
N SER A 386 24.71 -2.23 -10.17
CA SER A 386 23.73 -2.18 -9.10
C SER A 386 23.95 -0.97 -8.19
N PHE A 387 22.86 -0.47 -7.62
CA PHE A 387 22.86 0.68 -6.73
C PHE A 387 21.79 0.56 -5.64
N SER A 388 22.10 1.02 -4.44
CA SER A 388 21.09 1.26 -3.41
C SER A 388 21.47 2.46 -2.57
N ALA A 389 20.52 3.37 -2.40
CA ALA A 389 20.64 4.49 -1.49
C ALA A 389 19.36 4.73 -0.68
N ASN A 390 19.50 5.13 0.58
CA ASN A 390 18.43 5.77 1.35
C ASN A 390 18.58 7.27 1.24
N PHE A 391 17.50 8.02 1.39
CA PHE A 391 17.57 9.47 1.35
C PHE A 391 16.50 10.16 2.18
N GLU A 392 16.83 11.39 2.55
CA GLU A 392 15.96 12.40 3.11
C GLU A 392 16.23 13.69 2.37
N GLN A 393 15.18 14.39 1.93
CA GLN A 393 15.32 15.72 1.37
C GLN A 393 14.23 16.66 1.87
N HIS A 394 14.57 17.94 1.92
CA HIS A 394 13.68 19.05 2.27
C HIS A 394 13.80 20.10 1.19
N CYS A 395 12.68 20.43 0.53
CA CYS A 395 12.68 21.51 -0.45
C CYS A 395 12.44 22.87 0.22
N GLU A 396 13.08 23.92 -0.29
CA GLU A 396 12.84 25.32 0.13
C GLU A 396 13.02 25.60 1.63
N GLY A 397 13.82 24.78 2.33
CA GLY A 397 14.03 24.89 3.78
C GLY A 397 12.81 24.50 4.61
N ALA A 398 11.83 23.81 4.00
CA ALA A 398 10.63 23.35 4.69
C ALA A 398 10.97 22.23 5.68
N VAL A 399 10.29 22.24 6.83
CA VAL A 399 10.43 21.19 7.86
C VAL A 399 9.90 19.83 7.35
N PRO A 400 8.73 19.75 6.69
CA PRO A 400 8.29 18.48 6.09
C PRO A 400 9.27 17.98 5.03
N GLY A 401 9.74 16.76 5.22
CA GLY A 401 10.69 16.10 4.31
C GLY A 401 10.06 15.01 3.45
N LEU A 402 10.74 14.72 2.34
CA LEU A 402 10.57 13.51 1.56
C LEU A 402 11.64 12.50 1.97
N PHE A 403 11.20 11.37 2.49
CA PHE A 403 12.06 10.26 2.87
C PHE A 403 11.92 9.15 1.84
N GLY A 404 12.95 8.35 1.63
CA GLY A 404 12.79 7.24 0.71
C GLY A 404 14.02 6.39 0.52
N TRP A 405 13.89 5.49 -0.43
CA TRP A 405 14.97 4.64 -0.87
C TRP A 405 14.87 4.34 -2.36
N LEU A 406 16.04 4.23 -2.98
CA LEU A 406 16.21 3.72 -4.33
C LEU A 406 16.95 2.39 -4.28
N ARG A 407 16.46 1.42 -5.04
CA ARG A 407 17.09 0.11 -5.29
C ARG A 407 17.16 -0.12 -6.79
N TYR A 408 18.34 -0.46 -7.29
CA TYR A 408 18.57 -0.81 -8.68
C TYR A 408 19.39 -2.09 -8.76
N LYS A 409 18.77 -3.17 -9.25
CA LYS A 409 19.37 -4.51 -9.42
C LYS A 409 20.17 -4.95 -8.20
N THR A 410 19.64 -4.68 -7.01
CA THR A 410 20.34 -4.92 -5.75
C THR A 410 19.55 -5.88 -4.88
N THR A 411 20.22 -6.91 -4.39
CA THR A 411 19.74 -7.70 -3.27
C THR A 411 20.27 -6.99 -2.03
N LEU A 412 19.40 -6.26 -1.34
CA LEU A 412 19.79 -5.52 -0.15
C LEU A 412 20.14 -6.45 0.97
N GLN A 413 21.16 -6.08 1.74
CA GLN A 413 21.29 -6.57 3.09
C GLN A 413 20.11 -6.07 3.93
N GLN A 414 19.43 -6.99 4.58
CA GLN A 414 18.24 -6.72 5.36
C GLN A 414 18.28 -7.43 6.68
N PHE A 415 17.95 -6.69 7.73
CA PHE A 415 17.66 -7.27 9.04
C PHE A 415 16.22 -7.79 9.07
N SER A 416 16.03 -8.96 9.66
CA SER A 416 14.71 -9.48 10.00
C SER A 416 14.75 -10.15 11.36
N VAL A 417 13.69 -10.05 12.14
CA VAL A 417 13.52 -10.82 13.38
C VAL A 417 12.37 -11.81 13.21
N THR A 418 12.54 -13.04 13.70
CA THR A 418 11.49 -14.07 13.70
C THR A 418 10.57 -13.93 14.90
N ASP A 419 9.41 -14.59 14.83
CA ASP A 419 8.73 -15.03 16.05
C ASP A 419 9.69 -15.87 16.92
N ALA A 420 9.56 -15.75 18.23
CA ALA A 420 10.43 -16.42 19.17
C ALA A 420 10.05 -17.89 19.34
N VAL A 421 11.06 -18.75 19.40
CA VAL A 421 10.90 -20.15 19.81
C VAL A 421 11.03 -20.24 21.33
N ILE A 422 10.05 -20.84 22.00
CA ILE A 422 10.13 -21.10 23.44
C ILE A 422 11.12 -22.24 23.68
N SER A 423 12.15 -21.96 24.48
CA SER A 423 13.18 -22.92 24.86
C SER A 423 13.36 -22.89 26.38
N GLY A 424 12.73 -23.85 27.06
CA GLY A 424 12.70 -23.89 28.51
C GLY A 424 12.01 -22.66 29.11
N SER A 425 12.73 -21.92 29.96
CA SER A 425 12.25 -20.70 30.60
C SER A 425 12.62 -19.42 29.82
N SER A 426 12.76 -19.51 28.50
CA SER A 426 13.16 -18.38 27.66
C SER A 426 12.45 -18.40 26.31
N ALA A 427 12.24 -17.21 25.75
CA ALA A 427 11.87 -17.00 24.36
C ALA A 427 13.12 -16.60 23.58
N VAL A 428 13.42 -17.31 22.49
CA VAL A 428 14.60 -17.07 21.67
C VAL A 428 14.18 -16.46 20.33
N PHE A 429 14.52 -15.20 20.11
CA PHE A 429 14.34 -14.51 18.85
C PHE A 429 15.58 -14.70 17.97
N THR A 430 15.39 -15.02 16.70
CA THR A 430 16.49 -15.04 15.73
C THR A 430 16.43 -13.76 14.91
N VAL A 431 17.51 -12.98 14.97
CA VAL A 431 17.74 -11.84 14.10
C VAL A 431 18.62 -12.31 12.95
N THR A 432 18.21 -12.03 11.72
CA THR A 432 18.90 -12.45 10.50
C THR A 432 19.38 -11.24 9.70
N LEU A 433 20.49 -11.39 8.99
CA LEU A 433 21.01 -10.47 8.00
C LEU A 433 21.12 -11.21 6.67
N SER A 434 20.35 -10.80 5.66
CA SER A 434 20.36 -11.43 4.32
C SER A 434 20.49 -10.41 3.21
N PRO A 435 21.40 -10.59 2.22
CA PRO A 435 22.52 -11.54 2.26
C PRO A 435 23.55 -11.11 3.32
N SER A 436 24.59 -11.93 3.53
CA SER A 436 25.73 -11.50 4.36
C SER A 436 26.40 -10.25 3.80
N ASN A 437 27.09 -9.51 4.67
CA ASN A 437 27.90 -8.36 4.27
C ASN A 437 29.40 -8.66 4.43
N ALA A 438 30.25 -8.01 3.64
CA ALA A 438 31.70 -8.06 3.79
C ALA A 438 32.23 -7.13 4.90
N THR A 439 31.41 -6.21 5.40
CA THR A 439 31.67 -5.37 6.57
C THR A 439 30.72 -5.72 7.72
N SER A 440 31.04 -5.24 8.92
CA SER A 440 30.17 -5.41 10.08
C SER A 440 28.95 -4.50 10.00
N LEU A 441 27.77 -5.04 10.27
CA LEU A 441 26.51 -4.30 10.34
C LEU A 441 25.85 -4.49 11.72
N SER A 442 24.97 -3.59 12.14
CA SER A 442 24.24 -3.76 13.41
C SER A 442 22.79 -3.29 13.36
N VAL A 443 21.99 -3.76 14.30
CA VAL A 443 20.61 -3.35 14.52
C VAL A 443 20.28 -3.43 16.01
N ASN A 444 19.50 -2.48 16.53
CA ASN A 444 19.04 -2.55 17.91
C ASN A 444 17.83 -3.47 18.02
N PHE A 445 17.79 -4.30 19.05
CA PHE A 445 16.65 -5.10 19.46
C PHE A 445 16.10 -4.57 20.79
N ALA A 446 14.78 -4.52 20.94
CA ALA A 446 14.10 -4.24 22.20
C ALA A 446 12.79 -5.02 22.31
N THR A 447 12.46 -5.51 23.51
CA THR A 447 11.16 -6.12 23.77
C THR A 447 10.07 -5.08 23.98
N ALA A 448 8.88 -5.33 23.45
CA ALA A 448 7.67 -4.52 23.67
C ALA A 448 6.52 -5.38 24.20
N ASP A 449 5.71 -4.80 25.08
CA ASP A 449 4.57 -5.47 25.70
C ASP A 449 3.47 -5.80 24.67
N GLY A 450 2.75 -6.88 24.95
CA GLY A 450 1.49 -7.22 24.29
C GLY A 450 0.44 -7.53 25.36
N THR A 451 -0.06 -8.77 25.38
CA THR A 451 -0.83 -9.28 26.53
C THR A 451 0.07 -9.78 27.67
N ALA A 452 1.35 -10.05 27.38
CA ALA A 452 2.40 -10.21 28.37
C ALA A 452 3.06 -8.87 28.68
N VAL A 453 3.35 -8.64 29.96
CA VAL A 453 3.91 -7.39 30.50
C VAL A 453 5.32 -7.62 31.06
N ALA A 454 6.26 -6.75 30.67
CA ALA A 454 7.63 -6.76 31.15
C ALA A 454 7.72 -6.65 32.69
N GLY A 455 8.65 -7.39 33.29
CA GLY A 455 8.83 -7.45 34.75
C GLY A 455 7.80 -8.31 35.50
N THR A 456 6.70 -8.70 34.84
CA THR A 456 5.71 -9.64 35.39
C THR A 456 5.79 -11.00 34.70
N ASP A 457 5.78 -10.98 33.37
CA ASP A 457 5.66 -12.18 32.52
C ASP A 457 6.99 -12.55 31.87
N TYR A 458 7.79 -11.55 31.49
CA TYR A 458 9.11 -11.71 30.88
C TYR A 458 10.06 -10.59 31.33
N VAL A 459 11.36 -10.78 31.15
CA VAL A 459 12.38 -9.76 31.46
C VAL A 459 12.55 -8.83 30.26
N SER A 460 12.31 -7.52 30.45
CA SER A 460 12.59 -6.53 29.40
C SER A 460 14.04 -6.65 28.93
N THR A 461 14.23 -6.82 27.62
CA THR A 461 15.54 -7.07 27.02
C THR A 461 15.76 -6.07 25.89
N SER A 462 16.89 -5.37 25.91
CA SER A 462 17.33 -4.53 24.80
C SER A 462 18.85 -4.68 24.60
N GLN A 463 19.27 -4.76 23.34
CA GLN A 463 20.68 -4.90 22.97
C GLN A 463 20.92 -4.48 21.52
N THR A 464 22.12 -4.01 21.20
CA THR A 464 22.59 -3.87 19.81
C THR A 464 23.09 -5.21 19.30
N VAL A 465 22.42 -5.77 18.30
CA VAL A 465 22.79 -7.01 17.62
C VAL A 465 23.77 -6.67 16.50
N THR A 466 25.00 -7.20 16.59
CA THR A 466 26.06 -6.96 15.60
C THR A 466 26.33 -8.21 14.77
N PHE A 467 26.41 -8.05 13.46
CA PHE A 467 26.74 -9.07 12.49
C PHE A 467 28.15 -8.79 11.97
N ALA A 468 29.10 -9.68 12.30
CA ALA A 468 30.44 -9.61 11.73
C ALA A 468 30.40 -9.96 10.23
N PRO A 469 31.46 -9.62 9.45
CA PRO A 469 31.54 -9.98 8.03
C PRO A 469 31.20 -11.45 7.79
N GLY A 470 30.29 -11.72 6.85
CA GLY A 470 29.87 -13.07 6.48
C GLY A 470 28.77 -13.68 7.37
N ILE A 471 28.50 -13.12 8.55
CA ILE A 471 27.50 -13.66 9.49
C ILE A 471 26.09 -13.24 9.06
N THR A 472 25.15 -14.18 9.06
CA THR A 472 23.76 -13.98 8.61
C THR A 472 22.73 -14.21 9.70
N GLU A 473 23.10 -14.72 10.86
CA GLU A 473 22.17 -14.99 11.97
C GLU A 473 22.80 -14.68 13.31
N GLN A 474 21.99 -14.14 14.22
CA GLN A 474 22.28 -13.92 15.64
C GLN A 474 21.01 -14.19 16.43
N THR A 475 21.14 -14.57 17.70
CA THR A 475 19.98 -14.79 18.58
C THR A 475 19.92 -13.80 19.72
N VAL A 476 18.70 -13.45 20.12
CA VAL A 476 18.41 -12.69 21.34
C VAL A 476 17.55 -13.55 22.23
N THR A 477 18.03 -13.85 23.44
CA THR A 477 17.32 -14.67 24.42
C THR A 477 16.64 -13.77 25.44
N VAL A 478 15.32 -13.93 25.57
CA VAL A 478 14.48 -13.18 26.52
C VAL A 478 14.00 -14.13 27.62
N PRO A 479 14.44 -13.96 28.88
CA PRO A 479 13.97 -14.79 29.98
C PRO A 479 12.47 -14.61 30.27
N LEU A 480 11.77 -15.71 30.52
CA LEU A 480 10.38 -15.73 30.96
C LEU A 480 10.33 -15.80 32.50
N LEU A 481 9.49 -14.98 33.12
CA LEU A 481 9.36 -14.88 34.58
C LEU A 481 8.24 -15.77 35.13
N ASN A 482 7.12 -15.89 34.41
CA ASN A 482 5.98 -16.71 34.80
C ASN A 482 5.29 -17.33 33.57
N PRO A 483 5.70 -18.51 33.10
CA PRO A 483 4.92 -19.26 32.11
C PRO A 483 3.65 -19.81 32.78
N GLY A 484 2.63 -18.96 32.92
CA GLY A 484 1.32 -19.33 33.50
C GLY A 484 0.43 -20.09 32.50
N ALA A 485 -0.73 -20.57 32.97
CA ALA A 485 -1.65 -21.41 32.17
C ALA A 485 -2.42 -20.68 31.04
N ASN A 486 -2.29 -19.35 30.95
CA ASN A 486 -2.98 -18.54 29.94
C ASN A 486 -1.98 -18.06 28.90
N SER A 487 -2.30 -18.30 27.63
CA SER A 487 -1.50 -17.84 26.49
C SER A 487 -1.32 -16.32 26.53
N LYS A 488 -0.07 -15.87 26.64
CA LYS A 488 0.31 -14.45 26.62
C LYS A 488 1.31 -14.17 25.51
N THR A 489 1.24 -12.96 24.95
CA THR A 489 2.06 -12.53 23.82
C THR A 489 2.83 -11.26 24.15
N PHE A 490 4.11 -11.21 23.82
CA PHE A 490 4.92 -10.00 23.76
C PHE A 490 5.72 -9.97 22.44
N TYR A 491 6.45 -8.89 22.18
CA TYR A 491 7.11 -8.67 20.91
C TYR A 491 8.61 -8.36 21.08
N GLY A 492 9.40 -8.73 20.08
CA GLY A 492 10.78 -8.28 19.89
C GLY A 492 10.85 -7.37 18.68
N GLU A 493 11.34 -6.15 18.85
CA GLU A 493 11.33 -5.08 17.85
C GLU A 493 12.74 -4.66 17.46
N LEU A 494 12.96 -4.45 16.16
CA LEU A 494 14.21 -3.97 15.59
C LEU A 494 14.14 -2.47 15.30
N SER A 495 15.22 -1.75 15.61
CA SER A 495 15.34 -0.31 15.39
C SER A 495 16.78 0.11 15.11
N ALA A 496 16.98 1.35 14.70
CA ALA A 496 18.28 1.99 14.50
C ALA A 496 19.33 1.08 13.79
N PRO A 497 19.03 0.55 12.60
CA PRO A 497 19.99 -0.29 11.89
C PRO A 497 21.14 0.54 11.29
N THR A 498 22.31 -0.08 11.15
CA THR A 498 23.47 0.49 10.46
C THR A 498 23.85 -0.38 9.26
N GLY A 499 23.97 0.24 8.08
CA GLY A 499 24.42 -0.36 6.82
C GLY A 499 23.52 -1.46 6.20
N ALA A 500 22.35 -1.74 6.79
CA ALA A 500 21.27 -2.52 6.18
C ALA A 500 19.91 -1.96 6.64
N ALA A 501 18.86 -2.16 5.85
CA ALA A 501 17.52 -1.76 6.27
C ALA A 501 16.89 -2.86 7.16
N VAL A 502 15.99 -2.47 8.07
CA VAL A 502 15.09 -3.43 8.75
C VAL A 502 13.96 -3.78 7.80
N TRP A 503 13.77 -5.07 7.55
CA TRP A 503 12.72 -5.59 6.67
C TRP A 503 11.55 -6.15 7.47
N ILE A 504 11.82 -7.11 8.37
CA ILE A 504 10.85 -7.51 9.40
C ILE A 504 11.34 -6.95 10.72
N GLY A 505 10.69 -5.89 11.17
CA GLY A 505 11.06 -5.18 12.39
C GLY A 505 10.42 -5.70 13.66
N ARG A 506 9.53 -6.69 13.59
CA ARG A 506 8.81 -7.19 14.76
C ARG A 506 8.57 -8.69 14.65
N GLY A 507 8.97 -9.42 15.68
CA GLY A 507 8.60 -10.82 15.91
C GLY A 507 7.77 -10.92 17.17
N SER A 508 6.88 -11.90 17.25
CA SER A 508 6.05 -12.18 18.42
C SER A 508 6.57 -13.38 19.20
N SER A 509 6.29 -13.43 20.50
CA SER A 509 6.48 -14.61 21.33
C SER A 509 5.20 -14.87 22.07
N THR A 510 4.66 -16.09 21.94
CA THR A 510 3.48 -16.54 22.68
C THR A 510 3.83 -17.75 23.52
N PHE A 511 3.50 -17.73 24.81
CA PHE A 511 3.84 -18.78 25.78
C PHE A 511 2.74 -19.03 26.81
#